data_AF-F9QAX0-F1
#
_entry.id   AF-F9QAX0-F1
#
_cell.length_a   1.000
_cell.length_b   1.000
_cell.length_c   1.000
_cell.angle_alpha   90.00
_cell.angle_beta   90.00
_cell.angle_gamma   90.00
#
_symmetry.space_group_name_H-M   'P 1'
#
loop_
_entity.id
_entity.type
_entity.pdbx_description
1 polymer ?
#
loop_
_entity_poly.entity_id
_entity_poly.type
_entity_poly.pdbx_seq_one_letter_code
_entity_poly.pdbx_strand_id
1 'polypeptide(L)'
;MNEEQVFNPSPIKMAELIKWDLAQAGVQVNVRSVTRTFLIEQLRNNAEDYDLILTGWLAGNLDPDGFMRPILSCGTKNEITNLSNWCDDRFDQIMDKAIATNHLYERSKAYNQAQELILDELPIIPLANVKRLLVANGKVLGVEMTPFGSINFATLHFTAKEKK
;
A
#
# COMPACT_ATOMS: atom_id res chain seq x y z
N MET A 1 -12.48 7.73 -6.80
CA MET A 1 -11.10 7.96 -6.32
C MET A 1 -10.25 6.85 -6.89
N ASN A 2 -9.18 7.17 -7.61
CA ASN A 2 -8.25 6.14 -8.08
C ASN A 2 -7.43 5.66 -6.87
N GLU A 3 -7.39 4.34 -6.65
CA GLU A 3 -6.68 3.69 -5.55
C GLU A 3 -5.20 4.09 -5.50
N GLU A 4 -4.59 4.27 -6.66
CA GLU A 4 -3.18 4.69 -6.83
C GLU A 4 -2.88 6.08 -6.23
N GLN A 5 -3.87 6.97 -6.17
CA GLN A 5 -3.69 8.32 -5.59
C GLN A 5 -3.78 8.33 -4.07
N VAL A 6 -4.24 7.24 -3.46
CA VAL A 6 -4.47 7.15 -2.02
C VAL A 6 -3.14 7.21 -1.25
N PHE A 7 -2.10 6.60 -1.80
CA PHE A 7 -0.77 6.55 -1.19
C PHE A 7 0.27 7.40 -1.94
N ASN A 8 -0.03 7.84 -3.17
CA ASN A 8 0.87 8.71 -3.95
C ASN A 8 0.09 9.73 -4.78
N PRO A 9 0.09 11.03 -4.40
CA PRO A 9 -0.69 12.05 -5.12
C PRO A 9 -0.15 12.35 -6.52
N SER A 10 1.07 11.95 -6.86
CA SER A 10 1.70 12.23 -8.15
C SER A 10 2.68 11.12 -8.56
N PRO A 11 2.18 9.92 -8.92
CA PRO A 11 3.02 8.75 -9.18
C PRO A 11 3.99 8.94 -10.35
N ILE A 12 3.56 9.58 -11.43
CA ILE A 12 4.44 9.89 -12.57
C ILE A 12 5.58 10.81 -12.14
N LYS A 13 5.31 11.81 -11.31
CA LYS A 13 6.35 12.73 -10.85
C LYS A 13 7.38 12.02 -9.97
N MET A 14 6.92 11.14 -9.08
CA MET A 14 7.81 10.31 -8.28
C MET A 14 8.66 9.38 -9.15
N ALA A 15 8.06 8.74 -10.18
CA ALA A 15 8.78 7.90 -11.12
C ALA A 15 9.86 8.66 -11.92
N GLU A 16 9.59 9.92 -12.31
CA GLU A 16 10.59 10.79 -12.95
C GLU A 16 11.77 11.10 -12.03
N LEU A 17 11.51 11.34 -10.73
CA LEU A 17 12.56 11.61 -9.74
C LEU A 17 13.41 10.36 -9.48
N ILE A 18 12.77 9.20 -9.29
CA ILE A 18 13.47 7.91 -9.14
C ILE A 18 14.32 7.61 -10.39
N LYS A 19 13.78 7.84 -11.59
CA LYS A 19 14.53 7.71 -12.84
C LYS A 19 15.76 8.62 -12.86
N TRP A 20 15.62 9.87 -12.40
CA TRP A 20 16.72 10.82 -12.36
C TRP A 20 17.83 10.36 -11.39
N ASP A 21 17.46 9.90 -10.19
CA ASP A 21 18.39 9.38 -9.18
C ASP A 21 19.13 8.14 -9.70
N LEU A 22 18.40 7.18 -10.28
CA LEU A 22 18.98 5.96 -10.85
C LEU A 22 19.92 6.25 -12.02
N ALA A 23 19.62 7.27 -12.83
CA ALA A 23 20.52 7.68 -13.90
C ALA A 23 21.85 8.23 -13.38
N GLN A 24 21.88 8.89 -12.20
CA GLN A 24 23.13 9.31 -11.56
C GLN A 24 24.00 8.12 -11.14
N ALA A 25 23.37 6.99 -10.82
CA ALA A 25 24.04 5.73 -10.51
C ALA A 25 24.36 4.87 -11.75
N GLY A 26 24.10 5.39 -12.97
CA GLY A 26 24.36 4.69 -14.23
C GLY A 26 23.26 3.71 -14.67
N VAL A 27 22.10 3.71 -14.00
CA VAL A 27 20.96 2.84 -14.35
C VAL A 27 19.96 3.63 -15.20
N GLN A 28 19.69 3.15 -16.41
CA GLN A 28 18.71 3.77 -17.31
C GLN A 28 17.33 3.14 -17.12
N VAL A 29 16.32 3.98 -16.86
CA VAL A 29 14.93 3.53 -16.63
C VAL A 29 13.97 4.17 -17.62
N ASN A 30 13.07 3.35 -18.16
CA ASN A 30 11.95 3.79 -18.99
C ASN A 30 10.66 3.79 -18.16
N VAL A 31 10.03 4.94 -18.01
CA VAL A 31 8.79 5.08 -17.23
C VAL A 31 7.61 4.78 -18.14
N ARG A 32 6.79 3.79 -17.74
CA ARG A 32 5.52 3.44 -18.40
C ARG A 32 4.37 3.60 -17.42
N SER A 33 3.34 4.35 -17.81
CA SER A 33 2.08 4.37 -17.06
C SER A 33 1.29 3.10 -17.40
N VAL A 34 0.84 2.40 -16.37
CA VAL A 34 0.00 1.20 -16.51
C VAL A 34 -1.23 1.35 -15.65
N THR A 35 -2.33 0.68 -16.01
CA THR A 35 -3.53 0.63 -15.18
C THR A 35 -3.57 -0.66 -14.39
N ARG A 36 -4.22 -0.65 -13.22
CA ARG A 36 -4.48 -1.86 -12.44
C ARG A 36 -5.16 -2.97 -13.27
N THR A 37 -6.14 -2.63 -14.10
CA THR A 37 -6.84 -3.60 -14.97
C THR A 37 -5.88 -4.27 -15.95
N PHE A 38 -4.99 -3.49 -16.56
CA PHE A 38 -3.96 -4.02 -17.45
C PHE A 38 -3.02 -4.98 -16.70
N LEU A 39 -2.56 -4.62 -15.50
CA LEU A 39 -1.69 -5.49 -14.69
C LEU A 39 -2.36 -6.80 -14.30
N ILE A 40 -3.66 -6.78 -13.93
CA ILE A 40 -4.43 -8.00 -13.65
C ILE A 40 -4.46 -8.91 -14.87
N GLU A 41 -4.69 -8.34 -16.06
CA GLU A 41 -4.71 -9.11 -17.30
C GLU A 41 -3.34 -9.73 -17.60
N GLN A 42 -2.25 -8.97 -17.43
CA GLN A 42 -0.90 -9.47 -17.62
C GLN A 42 -0.58 -10.62 -16.65
N LEU A 43 -0.83 -10.44 -15.34
CA LEU A 43 -0.62 -11.49 -14.32
C LEU A 43 -1.45 -12.75 -14.61
N ARG A 44 -2.73 -12.59 -15.01
CA ARG A 44 -3.58 -13.73 -15.35
C ARG A 44 -3.03 -14.53 -16.54
N ASN A 45 -2.35 -13.86 -17.46
CA ASN A 45 -1.77 -14.46 -18.65
C ASN A 45 -0.29 -14.84 -18.46
N ASN A 46 0.29 -14.65 -17.26
CA ASN A 46 1.73 -14.76 -17.00
C ASN A 46 2.59 -13.97 -18.02
N ALA A 47 2.15 -12.74 -18.30
CA ALA A 47 2.72 -11.85 -19.31
C ALA A 47 3.21 -10.53 -18.71
N GLU A 48 3.26 -10.42 -17.37
CA GLU A 48 3.78 -9.26 -16.67
C GLU A 48 5.21 -8.94 -17.10
N ASP A 49 5.42 -7.68 -17.47
CA ASP A 49 6.67 -7.19 -18.04
C ASP A 49 6.98 -5.83 -17.38
N TYR A 50 7.64 -5.91 -16.22
CA TYR A 50 8.19 -4.78 -15.49
C TYR A 50 9.38 -5.24 -14.64
N ASP A 51 10.43 -4.40 -14.59
CA ASP A 51 11.54 -4.60 -13.65
C ASP A 51 11.24 -3.99 -12.28
N LEU A 52 10.54 -2.85 -12.29
CA LEU A 52 10.15 -2.08 -11.10
C LEU A 52 8.73 -1.56 -11.29
N ILE A 53 7.96 -1.57 -10.21
CA ILE A 53 6.60 -1.02 -10.22
C ILE A 53 6.39 -0.12 -9.01
N LEU A 54 6.00 1.13 -9.29
CA LEU A 54 5.63 2.07 -8.26
C LEU A 54 4.19 1.83 -7.85
N THR A 55 4.01 1.31 -6.64
CA THR A 55 2.71 0.97 -6.08
C THR A 55 2.67 1.30 -4.59
N GLY A 56 1.58 0.93 -3.93
CA GLY A 56 1.40 1.11 -2.50
C GLY A 56 0.28 0.23 -1.98
N TRP A 57 0.18 0.21 -0.66
CA TRP A 57 -0.76 -0.65 0.04
C TRP A 57 -1.54 0.16 1.07
N LEU A 58 -2.80 -0.17 1.21
CA LEU A 58 -3.65 0.30 2.29
C LEU A 58 -4.20 -0.91 3.02
N ALA A 59 -3.77 -1.09 4.27
CA ALA A 59 -4.32 -2.14 5.11
C ALA A 59 -5.82 -1.90 5.36
N GLY A 60 -6.60 -2.98 5.37
CA GLY A 60 -8.04 -2.93 5.67
C GLY A 60 -8.37 -2.90 7.17
N ASN A 61 -7.39 -3.13 8.03
CA ASN A 61 -7.54 -3.16 9.48
C ASN A 61 -6.25 -2.68 10.20
N LEU A 62 -6.30 -2.57 11.53
CA LEU A 62 -5.18 -2.08 12.34
C LEU A 62 -4.20 -3.20 12.75
N ASP A 63 -4.40 -4.42 12.24
CA ASP A 63 -3.53 -5.54 12.55
C ASP A 63 -2.27 -5.50 11.65
N PRO A 64 -1.05 -5.58 12.21
CA PRO A 64 0.18 -5.58 11.42
C PRO A 64 0.24 -6.70 10.35
N ASP A 65 -0.45 -7.82 10.54
CA ASP A 65 -0.56 -8.88 9.54
C ASP A 65 -1.08 -8.33 8.20
N GLY A 66 -2.11 -7.49 8.28
CA GLY A 66 -2.77 -6.87 7.15
C GLY A 66 -1.91 -5.87 6.38
N PHE A 67 -0.72 -5.51 6.87
CA PHE A 67 0.23 -4.63 6.18
C PHE A 67 1.29 -5.39 5.38
N MET A 68 1.54 -6.66 5.68
CA MET A 68 2.67 -7.41 5.10
C MET A 68 2.22 -8.66 4.36
N ARG A 69 1.38 -9.51 4.99
CA ARG A 69 0.98 -10.80 4.41
C ARG A 69 0.31 -10.65 3.03
N PRO A 70 -0.62 -9.70 2.80
CA PRO A 70 -1.29 -9.58 1.51
C PRO A 70 -0.39 -9.21 0.33
N ILE A 71 0.77 -8.60 0.61
CA ILE A 71 1.65 -8.03 -0.42
C ILE A 71 2.98 -8.77 -0.58
N LEU A 72 3.33 -9.68 0.35
CA LEU A 72 4.63 -10.35 0.39
C LEU A 72 4.56 -11.86 0.68
N SER A 73 3.40 -12.42 1.04
CA SER A 73 3.34 -13.86 1.33
C SER A 73 3.40 -14.70 0.06
N CYS A 74 3.92 -15.93 0.17
CA CYS A 74 3.95 -16.87 -0.95
C CYS A 74 2.55 -17.21 -1.47
N GLY A 75 1.55 -17.25 -0.58
CA GLY A 75 0.15 -17.46 -0.96
C GLY A 75 -0.41 -16.38 -1.88
N THR A 76 0.19 -15.18 -1.86
CA THR A 76 -0.21 -14.04 -2.69
C THR A 76 0.72 -13.79 -3.88
N LYS A 77 1.77 -14.59 -4.08
CA LYS A 77 2.82 -14.35 -5.10
C LYS A 77 2.28 -14.08 -6.51
N ASN A 78 1.22 -14.78 -6.91
CA ASN A 78 0.62 -14.65 -8.23
C ASN A 78 -0.63 -13.74 -8.23
N GLU A 79 -0.86 -13.00 -7.14
CA GLU A 79 -1.98 -12.08 -7.01
C GLU A 79 -1.56 -10.64 -7.30
N ILE A 80 -2.52 -9.80 -7.70
CA ILE A 80 -2.30 -8.38 -8.00
C ILE A 80 -1.79 -7.56 -6.80
N THR A 81 -1.88 -8.11 -5.59
CA THR A 81 -1.40 -7.46 -4.37
C THR A 81 0.09 -7.68 -4.12
N ASN A 82 0.66 -8.82 -4.57
CA ASN A 82 2.10 -9.08 -4.51
C ASN A 82 2.77 -8.77 -5.85
N LEU A 83 2.94 -7.48 -6.11
CA LEU A 83 3.63 -6.97 -7.30
C LEU A 83 5.17 -7.06 -7.20
N SER A 84 5.71 -7.62 -6.12
CA SER A 84 7.14 -7.92 -6.03
C SER A 84 7.49 -9.28 -6.65
N ASN A 85 6.47 -10.12 -6.90
CA ASN A 85 6.63 -11.53 -7.27
C ASN A 85 7.56 -12.32 -6.31
N TRP A 86 7.67 -11.83 -5.07
CA TRP A 86 8.53 -12.41 -4.05
C TRP A 86 7.79 -13.48 -3.25
N CYS A 87 8.54 -14.49 -2.83
CA CYS A 87 8.08 -15.55 -1.95
C CYS A 87 9.28 -16.10 -1.18
N ASP A 88 9.17 -16.08 0.15
CA ASP A 88 10.17 -16.61 1.06
C ASP A 88 9.49 -17.37 2.20
N ASP A 89 9.80 -18.66 2.33
CA ASP A 89 9.20 -19.51 3.36
C ASP A 89 9.50 -19.04 4.78
N ARG A 90 10.64 -18.36 5.01
CA ARG A 90 11.00 -17.80 6.33
C ARG A 90 10.04 -16.68 6.70
N PHE A 91 9.66 -15.84 5.74
CA PHE A 91 8.68 -14.78 5.96
C PHE A 91 7.32 -15.38 6.36
N ASP A 92 6.81 -16.33 5.59
CA ASP A 92 5.53 -16.98 5.90
C ASP A 92 5.55 -17.64 7.28
N GLN A 93 6.64 -18.33 7.65
CA GLN A 93 6.81 -18.90 8.99
C GLN A 93 6.81 -17.86 10.12
N ILE A 94 7.42 -16.69 9.90
CA ILE A 94 7.43 -15.60 10.88
C ILE A 94 6.01 -15.04 11.03
N MET A 95 5.31 -14.80 9.92
CA MET A 95 3.95 -14.27 9.91
C MET A 95 2.97 -15.24 10.58
N ASP A 96 3.12 -16.55 10.35
CA ASP A 96 2.28 -17.59 10.97
C ASP A 96 2.47 -17.66 12.48
N LYS A 97 3.72 -17.54 12.96
CA LYS A 97 3.99 -17.39 14.40
C LYS A 97 3.33 -16.15 14.99
N ALA A 98 3.31 -15.04 14.25
CA ALA A 98 2.73 -13.78 14.71
C ALA A 98 1.21 -13.84 14.91
N ILE A 99 0.49 -14.66 14.12
CA ILE A 99 -0.97 -14.82 14.26
C ILE A 99 -1.38 -15.97 15.18
N ALA A 100 -0.45 -16.90 15.48
CA ALA A 100 -0.71 -18.04 16.37
C ALA A 100 -0.80 -17.66 17.86
N THR A 101 -0.37 -16.46 18.24
CA THR A 101 -0.37 -15.96 19.63
C THR A 101 -1.19 -14.67 19.76
N ASN A 102 -1.89 -14.53 20.88
CA ASN A 102 -2.57 -13.29 21.25
C ASN A 102 -1.69 -12.37 22.12
N HIS A 103 -0.49 -12.79 22.50
CA HIS A 103 0.40 -12.01 23.35
C HIS A 103 1.10 -10.91 22.54
N LEU A 104 0.72 -9.65 22.75
CA LEU A 104 1.16 -8.51 21.92
C LEU A 104 2.68 -8.38 21.80
N TYR A 105 3.44 -8.69 22.86
CA TYR A 105 4.90 -8.64 22.81
C TYR A 105 5.49 -9.71 21.89
N GLU A 106 4.92 -10.92 21.87
CA GLU A 106 5.40 -11.99 20.99
C GLU A 106 5.06 -11.67 19.53
N ARG A 107 3.84 -11.16 19.29
CA ARG A 107 3.43 -10.68 17.96
C ARG A 107 4.37 -9.58 17.45
N SER A 108 4.63 -8.57 18.28
CA SER A 108 5.53 -7.47 17.93
C SER A 108 6.94 -7.95 17.61
N LYS A 109 7.47 -8.90 18.38
CA LYS A 109 8.78 -9.50 18.09
C LYS A 109 8.80 -10.19 16.73
N ALA A 110 7.78 -10.98 16.40
CA ALA A 110 7.68 -11.64 15.10
C ALA A 110 7.57 -10.63 13.95
N TYR A 111 6.73 -9.60 14.07
CA TYR A 111 6.64 -8.56 13.03
C TYR A 111 7.92 -7.74 12.87
N ASN A 112 8.70 -7.55 13.92
CA ASN A 112 10.02 -6.91 13.81
C ASN A 112 10.99 -7.80 13.02
N GLN A 113 10.99 -9.11 13.27
CA GLN A 113 11.81 -10.06 12.49
C GLN A 113 11.38 -10.10 11.01
N ALA A 114 10.08 -9.99 10.73
CA ALA A 114 9.59 -9.88 9.36
C ALA A 114 10.11 -8.60 8.68
N GLN A 115 10.10 -7.46 9.38
CA GLN A 115 10.64 -6.20 8.87
C GLN A 115 12.15 -6.28 8.60
N GLU A 116 12.92 -6.88 9.51
CA GLU A 116 14.36 -7.12 9.31
C GLU A 116 14.61 -7.94 8.04
N LEU A 117 13.88 -9.05 7.86
CA LEU A 117 13.99 -9.87 6.65
C LEU A 117 13.64 -9.10 5.38
N ILE A 118 12.59 -8.27 5.40
CA ILE A 118 12.20 -7.42 4.26
C ILE A 118 13.31 -6.39 3.95
N LEU A 119 13.96 -5.83 4.97
CA LEU A 119 15.05 -4.88 4.77
C LEU A 119 16.34 -5.54 4.25
N ASP A 120 16.57 -6.80 4.61
CA ASP A 120 17.73 -7.56 4.14
C ASP A 120 17.57 -8.05 2.69
N GLU A 121 16.37 -8.53 2.33
CA GLU A 121 16.09 -9.10 1.00
C GLU A 121 15.58 -8.04 -0.01
N LEU A 122 15.08 -6.90 0.47
CA LEU A 122 14.55 -5.79 -0.32
C LEU A 122 13.53 -6.17 -1.42
N PRO A 123 12.52 -7.03 -1.15
CA PRO A 123 11.48 -7.33 -2.14
C PRO A 123 10.63 -6.10 -2.49
N ILE A 124 10.57 -5.14 -1.56
CA ILE A 124 9.97 -3.82 -1.74
C ILE A 124 10.87 -2.76 -1.11
N ILE A 125 10.78 -1.52 -1.61
CA ILE A 125 11.45 -0.36 -1.02
C ILE A 125 10.37 0.59 -0.49
N PRO A 126 10.18 0.68 0.83
CA PRO A 126 9.24 1.64 1.42
C PRO A 126 9.69 3.08 1.16
N LEU A 127 8.87 3.86 0.44
CA LEU A 127 9.20 5.24 0.08
C LEU A 127 8.61 6.27 1.06
N ALA A 128 7.32 6.14 1.38
CA ALA A 128 6.61 7.12 2.21
C ALA A 128 5.33 6.57 2.82
N ASN A 129 4.96 7.11 3.98
CA ASN A 129 3.60 7.04 4.54
C ASN A 129 2.95 8.41 4.37
N VAL A 130 1.86 8.50 3.61
CA VAL A 130 1.21 9.78 3.28
C VAL A 130 0.05 10.09 4.21
N LYS A 131 -0.21 11.38 4.43
CA LYS A 131 -1.39 11.84 5.14
C LYS A 131 -2.59 11.87 4.19
N ARG A 132 -3.72 11.35 4.66
CA ARG A 132 -5.00 11.57 3.98
C ARG A 132 -5.59 12.92 4.39
N LEU A 133 -6.01 13.68 3.39
CA LEU A 133 -6.64 14.97 3.56
C LEU A 133 -8.09 14.89 3.05
N LEU A 134 -9.03 15.25 3.90
CA LEU A 134 -10.43 15.42 3.55
C LEU A 134 -10.77 16.90 3.65
N VAL A 135 -11.21 17.49 2.54
CA VAL A 135 -11.69 18.87 2.49
C VAL A 135 -13.20 18.84 2.34
N ALA A 136 -13.90 19.37 3.34
CA ALA A 136 -15.35 19.50 3.31
C ALA A 136 -15.76 20.98 3.30
N ASN A 137 -16.91 21.27 2.69
CA ASN A 137 -17.49 22.60 2.76
C ASN A 137 -17.87 22.92 4.22
N GLY A 138 -17.61 24.15 4.69
CA GLY A 138 -17.91 24.57 6.06
C GLY A 138 -19.40 24.49 6.46
N LYS A 139 -20.31 24.29 5.50
CA LYS A 139 -21.74 24.03 5.75
C LYS A 139 -22.06 22.56 6.06
N VAL A 140 -21.10 21.65 5.90
CA VAL A 140 -21.26 20.22 6.16
C VAL A 140 -20.69 19.93 7.55
N LEU A 141 -21.56 19.48 8.46
CA LEU A 141 -21.21 19.07 9.81
C LEU A 141 -21.21 17.54 9.92
N GLY A 142 -20.62 17.01 11.00
CA GLY A 142 -20.52 15.58 11.26
C GLY A 142 -19.50 14.84 10.38
N VAL A 143 -18.55 15.58 9.79
CA VAL A 143 -17.50 15.02 8.93
C VAL A 143 -16.49 14.26 9.79
N GLU A 144 -16.53 12.94 9.69
CA GLU A 144 -15.58 12.04 10.35
C GLU A 144 -14.90 11.14 9.32
N MET A 145 -13.57 11.00 9.44
CA MET A 145 -12.75 10.15 8.58
C MET A 145 -12.07 9.08 9.42
N THR A 146 -12.18 7.82 9.00
CA THR A 146 -11.51 6.70 9.67
C THR A 146 -9.99 6.74 9.42
N PRO A 147 -9.17 6.03 10.22
CA PRO A 147 -7.74 5.87 9.93
C PRO A 147 -7.44 5.30 8.54
N PHE A 148 -8.36 4.50 7.97
CA PHE A 148 -8.30 3.95 6.61
C PHE A 148 -8.88 4.88 5.54
N GLY A 149 -9.25 6.11 5.95
CA GLY A 149 -9.77 7.19 5.13
C GLY A 149 -11.12 6.95 4.49
N SER A 150 -11.96 6.11 5.09
CA SER A 150 -13.39 6.03 4.76
C SER A 150 -14.14 7.16 5.45
N ILE A 151 -15.21 7.65 4.83
CA ILE A 151 -16.09 8.68 5.38
C ILE A 151 -17.39 8.02 5.82
N ASN A 152 -17.85 8.33 7.04
CA ASN A 152 -19.16 7.92 7.49
C ASN A 152 -20.23 8.89 6.96
N PHE A 153 -20.93 8.53 5.89
CA PHE A 153 -21.96 9.40 5.31
C PHE A 153 -23.21 9.55 6.20
N ALA A 154 -23.44 8.63 7.15
CA ALA A 154 -24.62 8.66 8.01
C ALA A 154 -24.60 9.78 9.05
N THR A 155 -23.42 10.31 9.39
CA THR A 155 -23.26 11.41 10.36
C THR A 155 -23.36 12.79 9.70
N LEU A 156 -23.31 12.85 8.36
CA LEU A 156 -23.25 14.10 7.62
C LEU A 156 -24.60 14.82 7.62
N HIS A 157 -24.56 16.11 7.89
CA HIS A 157 -25.73 16.98 7.81
C HIS A 157 -25.32 18.42 7.48
N PHE A 158 -26.24 19.17 6.88
CA PHE A 158 -26.02 20.59 6.62
C PHE A 158 -26.32 21.42 7.87
N THR A 159 -25.56 22.49 8.08
CA THR A 159 -25.93 23.57 9.01
C THR A 159 -27.35 24.03 8.66
N ALA A 160 -28.26 24.07 9.64
CA ALA A 160 -29.61 24.58 9.41
C ALA A 160 -29.53 25.99 8.80
N LYS A 161 -30.28 26.25 7.72
CA LYS A 161 -30.39 27.60 7.16
C LYS A 161 -30.92 28.53 8.26
N GLU A 162 -30.20 29.60 8.56
CA GLU A 162 -30.81 30.76 9.22
C GLU A 162 -32.06 31.13 8.41
N LYS A 163 -33.24 31.01 9.03
CA LYS A 163 -34.46 31.58 8.50
C LYS A 163 -34.25 33.09 8.45
N LYS A 164 -33.99 33.64 7.26
CA LYS A 164 -34.20 35.06 6.99
C LYS A 164 -35.68 35.35 6.86
#